data_AF-A0A358L915-F1
#
_entry.id   AF-A0A358L915-F1
#
_cell.length_a   1.000
_cell.length_b   1.000
_cell.length_c   1.000
_cell.angle_alpha   90.00
_cell.angle_beta   90.00
_cell.angle_gamma   90.00
#
_symmetry.space_group_name_H-M   'P 1'
#
loop_
_entity.id
_entity.type
_entity.pdbx_description
1 polymer ?
#
loop_
_entity_poly.entity_id
_entity_poly.type
_entity_poly.pdbx_seq_one_letter_code
_entity_poly.pdbx_strand_id
1 'polypeptide(L)'
;LSQGEWLKMVNESGMTVNRLVMDRLDLAFAPWIERMRTPEIMTQAIRLLQEKASASVKHHYAVQPDGSFSTDTLMFQAAVTG
;
A
#
# COMPACT_ATOMS: atom_id res chain seq x y z
N LEU A 1 8.06 -5.17 -1.28
CA LEU A 1 9.35 -4.45 -1.27
C LEU A 1 9.21 -3.25 -0.36
N SER A 2 10.09 -3.14 0.63
CA SER A 2 10.20 -1.96 1.49
C SER A 2 10.80 -0.78 0.72
N GLN A 3 10.69 0.43 1.28
CA GLN A 3 11.38 1.62 0.75
C GLN A 3 12.89 1.38 0.58
N GLY A 4 13.53 0.72 1.56
CA GLY A 4 14.97 0.46 1.51
C GLY A 4 15.37 -0.47 0.36
N GLU A 5 14.54 -1.46 0.03
CA GLU A 5 14.78 -2.34 -1.11
C GLU A 5 14.67 -1.59 -2.44
N TRP A 6 13.70 -0.67 -2.57
CA TRP A 6 13.60 0.20 -3.75
C TRP A 6 14.80 1.13 -3.90
N LEU A 7 15.23 1.80 -2.83
CA LEU A 7 16.40 2.68 -2.85
C LEU A 7 17.68 1.92 -3.22
N LYS A 8 17.82 0.70 -2.69
CA LYS A 8 18.94 -0.19 -3.03
C LYS A 8 18.94 -0.51 -4.52
N MET A 9 17.81 -0.93 -5.08
CA MET A 9 17.69 -1.23 -6.51
C MET A 9 18.01 -0.03 -7.40
N VAL A 10 17.57 1.17 -7.02
CA VAL A 10 17.88 2.40 -7.78
C VAL A 10 19.38 2.68 -7.75
N ASN A 11 20.01 2.62 -6.57
CA ASN A 11 21.46 2.85 -6.46
C ASN A 11 22.27 1.80 -7.23
N GLU A 12 21.87 0.53 -7.18
CA GLU A 12 22.51 -0.57 -7.93
C GLU A 12 22.40 -0.39 -9.46
N SER A 13 21.41 0.37 -9.92
CA SER A 13 21.25 0.71 -11.35
C SER A 13 22.09 1.91 -11.82
N GLY A 14 22.94 2.48 -10.96
CA GLY A 14 23.75 3.67 -11.28
C GLY A 14 22.96 4.99 -11.29
N MET A 15 21.74 4.96 -10.77
CA MET A 15 20.88 6.13 -10.61
C MET A 15 20.86 6.60 -9.16
N THR A 16 20.61 7.89 -8.95
CA THR A 16 20.40 8.47 -7.61
C THR A 16 18.97 8.97 -7.49
N VAL A 17 18.31 8.60 -6.38
CA VAL A 17 17.00 9.17 -6.02
C VAL A 17 17.17 10.61 -5.58
N ASN A 18 16.54 11.54 -6.29
CA ASN A 18 16.60 12.97 -6.00
C ASN A 18 15.31 13.50 -5.36
N ARG A 19 14.22 12.73 -5.44
CA ARG A 19 12.95 13.03 -4.77
C ARG A 19 12.29 11.77 -4.27
N LEU A 20 11.78 11.83 -3.05
CA LEU A 20 10.99 10.78 -2.43
C LEU A 20 9.73 11.42 -1.83
N VAL A 21 8.57 10.83 -2.12
CA VAL A 21 7.29 11.22 -1.56
C VAL A 21 6.64 9.98 -0.98
N MET A 22 6.33 10.06 0.32
CA MET A 22 5.51 9.07 1.00
C MET A 22 4.14 9.67 1.22
N ASP A 23 3.11 8.90 0.91
CA ASP A 23 1.72 9.33 1.09
C ASP A 23 0.85 8.15 1.51
N ARG A 24 -0.36 8.43 1.98
CA ARG A 24 -1.37 7.43 2.30
C ARG A 24 -2.48 7.51 1.27
N LEU A 25 -2.82 6.35 0.70
CA LEU A 25 -3.94 6.22 -0.22
C LEU A 25 -5.12 5.61 0.52
N ASP A 26 -6.19 6.38 0.67
CA ASP A 26 -7.46 5.90 1.20
C ASP A 26 -8.23 5.11 0.15
N LEU A 27 -8.73 3.95 0.54
CA LEU A 27 -9.46 3.01 -0.30
C LEU A 27 -10.81 2.72 0.33
N ALA A 28 -11.87 3.25 -0.29
CA ALA A 28 -13.24 2.85 0.00
C ALA A 28 -13.44 1.37 -0.38
N PHE A 29 -13.87 0.54 0.56
CA PHE A 29 -13.85 -0.91 0.39
C PHE A 29 -14.69 -1.40 -0.79
N ALA A 30 -15.95 -0.98 -0.87
CA ALA A 30 -16.86 -1.45 -1.92
C ALA A 30 -16.40 -1.04 -3.33
N PRO A 31 -16.08 0.26 -3.60
CA PRO A 31 -15.51 0.64 -4.90
C PRO A 31 -14.19 -0.07 -5.22
N TRP A 32 -13.36 -0.35 -4.22
CA TRP A 32 -12.11 -1.09 -4.42
C TRP A 32 -12.37 -2.55 -4.83
N ILE A 33 -13.25 -3.27 -4.12
CA ILE A 33 -13.66 -4.64 -4.46
C ILE A 33 -14.23 -4.73 -5.88
N GLU A 34 -15.09 -3.79 -6.24
CA GLU A 34 -15.69 -3.71 -7.58
C GLU A 34 -14.62 -3.50 -8.66
N ARG A 35 -13.74 -2.51 -8.48
CA ARG A 35 -12.64 -2.21 -9.42
C ARG A 35 -11.68 -3.38 -9.58
N MET A 36 -11.37 -4.08 -8.49
CA MET A 36 -10.51 -5.26 -8.48
C MET A 36 -11.22 -6.52 -9.01
N ARG A 37 -12.54 -6.45 -9.24
CA ARG A 37 -13.39 -7.59 -9.63
C ARG A 37 -13.21 -8.78 -8.71
N THR A 38 -13.12 -8.51 -7.40
CA THR A 38 -12.83 -9.52 -6.39
C THR A 38 -14.04 -10.45 -6.20
N PRO A 39 -13.89 -11.78 -6.34
CA PRO A 39 -14.98 -12.73 -6.11
C PRO A 39 -15.53 -12.65 -4.68
N GLU A 40 -16.79 -13.05 -4.50
CA GLU A 40 -17.48 -12.94 -3.21
C GLU A 40 -16.75 -13.69 -2.08
N ILE A 41 -16.29 -14.92 -2.35
CA ILE A 41 -15.55 -15.73 -1.37
C ILE A 41 -14.29 -15.03 -0.87
N MET A 42 -13.59 -14.29 -1.76
CA MET A 42 -12.41 -13.52 -1.39
C MET A 42 -12.79 -12.23 -0.66
N THR A 43 -13.90 -11.59 -1.03
CA THR A 43 -14.43 -10.42 -0.33
C THR A 43 -14.74 -10.75 1.13
N GLN A 44 -15.39 -11.90 1.39
CA GLN A 44 -15.67 -12.38 2.74
C GLN A 44 -14.38 -12.69 3.50
N ALA A 45 -13.41 -13.35 2.86
CA ALA A 45 -12.11 -13.62 3.46
C ALA A 45 -11.35 -12.33 3.85
N ILE A 46 -11.37 -11.30 3.01
CA ILE A 46 -10.75 -10.01 3.32
C ILE A 46 -11.40 -9.36 4.53
N ARG A 47 -12.73 -9.38 4.64
CA ARG A 47 -13.43 -8.86 5.82
C ARG A 47 -13.06 -9.64 7.09
N LEU A 48 -12.97 -10.96 7.00
CA LEU A 48 -12.54 -11.79 8.12
C LEU A 48 -11.10 -11.45 8.54
N LEU A 49 -10.18 -11.24 7.58
CA LEU A 49 -8.82 -10.81 7.87
C LEU A 49 -8.78 -9.45 8.57
N GLN A 50 -9.57 -8.49 8.09
CA GLN A 50 -9.70 -7.18 8.73
C GLN A 50 -10.24 -7.29 10.16
N GLU A 51 -11.24 -8.13 10.40
CA GLU A 51 -11.81 -8.36 11.73
C GLU A 51 -10.78 -8.99 12.69
N LYS A 52 -10.04 -10.00 12.22
CA LYS A 52 -9.04 -10.73 13.03
C LYS A 52 -7.71 -9.99 13.19
N ALA A 53 -7.48 -8.92 12.43
CA ALA A 53 -6.28 -8.13 12.54
C ALA A 53 -6.09 -7.55 13.96
N SER A 54 -4.84 -7.48 14.40
CA SER A 54 -4.48 -6.85 15.67
C SER A 54 -4.85 -5.36 15.69
N ALA A 55 -4.95 -4.79 16.89
CA ALA A 55 -5.20 -3.36 17.05
C ALA A 55 -4.13 -2.50 16.34
N SER A 56 -2.86 -2.91 16.39
CA SER A 56 -1.78 -2.20 15.71
C SER A 56 -1.92 -2.22 14.19
N VAL A 57 -2.34 -3.34 13.60
CA VAL A 57 -2.59 -3.47 12.16
C VAL A 57 -3.80 -2.63 11.74
N LYS A 58 -4.91 -2.73 12.48
CA LYS A 58 -6.10 -1.91 12.22
C LYS A 58 -5.80 -0.41 12.31
N HIS A 59 -5.02 -0.01 13.31
CA HIS A 59 -4.59 1.38 13.45
C HIS A 59 -3.68 1.81 12.31
N HIS A 60 -2.64 1.03 12.01
CA HIS A 60 -1.68 1.37 10.95
C HIS A 60 -2.35 1.50 9.58
N TYR A 61 -3.27 0.60 9.22
CA TYR A 61 -3.99 0.68 7.94
C TYR A 61 -5.30 1.48 8.04
N ALA A 62 -5.57 2.15 9.16
CA ALA A 62 -6.80 2.91 9.41
C ALA A 62 -8.08 2.16 9.00
N VAL A 63 -8.19 0.87 9.38
CA VAL A 63 -9.32 0.01 9.01
C VAL A 63 -10.61 0.53 9.67
N GLN A 64 -11.60 0.85 8.84
CA GLN A 64 -12.90 1.40 9.23
C GLN A 64 -13.97 0.30 9.36
N PRO A 65 -15.10 0.57 10.04
CA PRO A 65 -16.16 -0.42 10.23
C PRO A 65 -16.79 -0.96 8.92
N ASP A 66 -16.82 -0.15 7.86
CA ASP A 66 -17.31 -0.56 6.53
C ASP A 66 -16.30 -1.43 5.75
N GLY A 67 -15.09 -1.58 6.28
CA GLY A 67 -13.95 -2.27 5.68
C GLY A 67 -13.01 -1.35 4.90
N SER A 68 -13.31 -0.05 4.79
CA SER A 68 -12.43 0.91 4.13
C SER A 68 -11.11 1.00 4.88
N PHE A 69 -10.02 1.20 4.17
CA PHE A 69 -8.67 1.19 4.74
C PHE A 69 -7.75 2.12 3.95
N SER A 70 -6.59 2.41 4.51
CA SER A 70 -5.53 3.20 3.87
C SER A 70 -4.31 2.32 3.63
N THR A 71 -3.56 2.58 2.57
CA THR A 71 -2.26 1.94 2.31
C THR A 71 -1.16 2.97 2.17
N ASP A 72 0.03 2.63 2.60
CA ASP A 72 1.22 3.44 2.34
C ASP A 72 1.56 3.36 0.84
N THR A 73 1.92 4.51 0.28
CA THR A 73 2.40 4.64 -1.10
C THR A 73 3.75 5.35 -1.10
N LEU A 74 4.59 4.98 -2.06
CA LEU A 74 5.89 5.56 -2.28
C LEU A 74 5.99 5.99 -3.73
N MET A 75 6.31 7.26 -3.97
CA MET A 75 6.69 7.76 -5.28
C MET A 75 8.11 8.32 -5.19
N PHE A 76 8.93 8.02 -6.18
CA PHE A 76 10.29 8.54 -6.26
C PHE A 76 10.64 8.97 -7.67
N GLN A 77 11.59 9.91 -7.75
CA GLN A 77 12.24 10.31 -8.99
C GLN A 77 13.73 10.01 -8.86
N ALA A 78 14.30 9.43 -9.92
CA ALA A 78 15.70 9.08 -9.98
C ALA A 78 16.28 9.50 -11.32
N ALA A 79 17.57 9.83 -11.34
CA ALA A 79 18.31 10.17 -12.54
C ALA A 79 19.66 9.43 -12.54
N VAL A 80 20.16 9.10 -13.73
CA VAL A 80 21.52 8.60 -13.90
C VAL A 80 22.48 9.68 -13.45
N THR A 81 23.40 9.33 -12.58
CA THR A 81 24.48 10.23 -12.18
C THR A 81 25.59 10.10 -13.21
N GLY A 82 25.91 11.19 -13.90
CA GLY A 82 27.06 11.29 -14.79
C GLY A 82 28.38 11.43 -14.03
#